data_AF-A0A965INX2-F1
#
_entry.id   AF-A0A965INX2-F1
#
_cell.length_a   1.000
_cell.length_b   1.000
_cell.length_c   1.000
_cell.angle_alpha   90.00
_cell.angle_beta   90.00
_cell.angle_gamma   90.00
#
_symmetry.space_group_name_H-M   'P 1'
#
loop_
_entity.id
_entity.type
_entity.pdbx_description
1 polymer ?
#
loop_
_entity_poly.entity_id
_entity_poly.type
_entity_poly.pdbx_seq_one_letter_code
_entity_poly.pdbx_strand_id
1 'polypeptide(L)' 'GLPGLADEVVIAQGSLDESCVVEYRRGGVLVGAIAIDATSALVPYRAALMAG' A
#
# COMPACT_ATOMS: atom_id res chain seq x y z
N GLY A 1 -10.82 -1.87 4.61
CA GLY A 1 -10.36 -0.64 3.93
C GLY A 1 -10.45 0.54 4.88
N LEU A 2 -9.68 1.60 4.65
CA LEU A 2 -9.73 2.86 5.39
C LEU A 2 -10.58 3.88 4.60
N PRO A 3 -11.85 4.09 4.97
CA PRO A 3 -12.72 5.00 4.24
C PRO A 3 -12.17 6.44 4.27
N GLY A 4 -12.15 7.11 3.11
CA GLY A 4 -11.68 8.49 2.99
C GLY A 4 -10.16 8.66 2.99
N LEU A 5 -9.38 7.58 3.05
CA LEU A 5 -7.91 7.63 2.96
C LEU A 5 -7.42 7.81 1.51
N ALA A 6 -7.99 7.04 0.58
CA ALA A 6 -7.56 6.94 -0.81
C ALA A 6 -8.75 6.94 -1.77
N ASP A 7 -8.53 7.44 -2.99
CA ASP A 7 -9.46 7.32 -4.13
C ASP A 7 -9.15 6.12 -5.03
N GLU A 8 -7.97 5.51 -4.85
CA GLU A 8 -7.53 4.33 -5.58
C GLU A 8 -6.88 3.31 -4.62
N VAL A 9 -7.19 2.02 -4.82
CA VAL A 9 -6.61 0.91 -4.06
C VAL A 9 -6.14 -0.15 -5.05
N VAL A 10 -4.84 -0.47 -5.03
CA VAL A 10 -4.22 -1.38 -6.01
C VAL A 10 -3.33 -2.42 -5.35
N ILE A 11 -3.33 -3.64 -5.89
CA ILE A 11 -2.36 -4.67 -5.52
C ILE A 11 -1.05 -4.32 -6.22
N ALA A 12 -0.05 -3.89 -5.46
CA ALA A 12 1.25 -3.48 -6.00
C ALA A 12 2.21 -4.66 -6.17
N GLN A 13 2.08 -5.69 -5.32
CA GLN A 13 2.85 -6.93 -5.41
C GLN A 13 2.00 -8.12 -4.97
N GLY A 14 2.20 -9.27 -5.63
CA GLY A 14 1.54 -10.53 -5.28
C GLY A 14 0.09 -10.62 -5.74
N SER A 15 -0.70 -11.42 -5.03
CA SER A 15 -2.13 -11.65 -5.27
C SER A 15 -2.90 -11.72 -3.94
N LEU A 16 -4.20 -11.42 -3.96
CA LEU A 16 -5.06 -11.50 -2.76
C LEU A 16 -5.23 -12.92 -2.21
N ASP A 17 -5.05 -13.93 -3.06
CA ASP A 17 -5.12 -15.34 -2.66
C ASP A 17 -3.84 -15.83 -1.96
N GLU A 18 -2.78 -15.02 -1.97
CA GLU A 18 -1.47 -15.32 -1.39
C GLU A 18 -0.92 -14.11 -0.63
N SER A 19 0.39 -14.05 -0.44
CA SER A 19 1.09 -12.89 0.10
C SER A 19 1.02 -11.71 -0.89
N CYS A 20 0.59 -10.54 -0.41
CA CYS A 20 0.51 -9.35 -1.25
C CYS A 20 0.72 -8.04 -0.51
N VAL A 21 0.99 -6.99 -1.29
CA VAL A 21 1.03 -5.60 -0.83
C VAL A 21 -0.04 -4.82 -1.56
N VAL A 22 -0.85 -4.11 -0.80
CA VAL A 22 -1.90 -3.23 -1.32
C VAL A 22 -1.51 -1.79 -1.03
N GLU A 23 -1.47 -0.98 -2.08
CA GLU A 23 -1.24 0.47 -2.01
C GLU A 23 -2.56 1.23 -1.99
N TYR A 24 -2.58 2.27 -1.17
CA TYR A 24 -3.63 3.27 -1.10
C TYR A 24 -3.09 4.54 -1.75
N ARG A 25 -3.77 5.03 -2.79
CA ARG A 25 -3.38 6.22 -3.53
C ARG A 25 -4.47 7.28 -3.50
N ARG A 26 -4.05 8.54 -3.39
CA ARG A 26 -4.93 9.71 -3.46
C ARG A 26 -4.41 10.67 -4.50
N GLY A 27 -5.16 10.88 -5.59
CA GLY A 27 -4.71 11.72 -6.70
C GLY A 27 -3.38 11.26 -7.29
N GLY A 28 -3.14 9.94 -7.35
CA GLY A 28 -1.90 9.33 -7.82
C GLY A 28 -0.73 9.36 -6.83
N VAL A 29 -0.88 9.99 -5.66
CA VAL A 29 0.13 9.99 -4.59
C VAL A 29 -0.09 8.80 -3.66
N LEU A 30 0.97 8.08 -3.33
CA LEU A 30 0.94 7.01 -2.35
C LEU A 30 0.69 7.60 -0.94
N VAL A 31 -0.42 7.22 -0.31
CA VAL A 31 -0.83 7.69 1.03
C VAL A 31 -0.86 6.59 2.08
N GLY A 32 -0.69 5.33 1.67
CA GLY A 32 -0.55 4.21 2.58
C GLY A 32 -0.25 2.92 1.85
N ALA A 33 0.26 1.92 2.58
CA ALA A 33 0.41 0.57 2.10
C ALA A 33 0.12 -0.41 3.23
N ILE A 34 -0.49 -1.55 2.89
CA ILE A 34 -0.65 -2.69 3.80
C ILE A 34 -0.06 -3.94 3.16
N ALA A 35 0.46 -4.84 3.99
CA ALA A 35 0.90 -6.14 3.55
C ALA A 35 0.05 -7.22 4.20
N ILE A 36 -0.30 -8.23 3.40
CA ILE A 36 -0.93 -9.47 3.83
C ILE A 36 0.15 -10.54 3.74
N ASP A 37 0.56 -11.10 4.88
CA ASP A 37 1.65 -12.09 4.99
C ASP A 37 2.97 -11.68 4.31
N ALA A 38 3.23 -10.36 4.20
CA ALA A 38 4.40 -9.79 3.52
C ALA A 38 4.97 -8.56 4.27
N THR A 39 4.90 -8.52 5.61
CA THR A 39 5.21 -7.31 6.39
C THR A 39 6.60 -6.71 6.12
N SER A 40 7.60 -7.55 5.79
CA SER A 40 8.94 -7.09 5.41
C SER A 40 8.95 -6.27 4.11
N ALA A 41 7.99 -6.47 3.21
CA ALA A 41 7.83 -5.70 1.98
C ALA A 41 7.40 -4.25 2.25
N LEU A 42 6.95 -3.91 3.46
CA LEU A 42 6.60 -2.53 3.85
C LEU A 42 7.80 -1.66 4.23
N VAL A 43 9.00 -2.23 4.38
CA VAL A 43 10.21 -1.47 4.72
C VAL A 43 10.49 -0.31 3.75
N PRO A 44 10.51 -0.51 2.41
CA PRO A 44 10.72 0.60 1.47
C PRO A 44 9.60 1.65 1.48
N TYR A 45 8.36 1.26 1.81
CA TYR A 45 7.21 2.16 1.88
C TYR A 45 7.34 3.20 3.00
N ARG A 46 8.08 2.90 4.07
CA ARG A 46 8.34 3.87 5.14
C ARG A 46 9.05 5.12 4.63
N ALA A 47 10.07 4.94 3.78
CA ALA A 47 10.81 6.07 3.21
C ALA A 47 9.91 6.88 2.24
N ALA A 48 9.13 6.18 1.41
CA ALA A 48 8.23 6.82 0.45
C ALA A 48 7.12 7.66 1.13
N LEU A 49 6.54 7.17 2.23
CA LEU A 49 5.48 7.87 2.96
C LEU A 49 5.97 9.03 3.82
N MET A 50 7.27 9.09 4.16
CA MET A 50 7.86 10.22 4.90
C MET A 50 8.37 11.32 3.97
N ALA A 51 8.44 11.09 2.66
CA ALA A 51 8.97 12.02 1.67
C ALA A 51 7.90 12.91 1.01
N GLY A 52 6.61 12.69 1.29
CA GLY A 52 5.48 13.49 0.81
C GLY A 52 4.93 14.40 1.90
#